data_AF-A0AAT9F8V0-F1
#
_entry.id   AF-A0AAT9F8V0-F1
#
_cell.length_a   1.000
_cell.length_b   1.000
_cell.length_c   1.000
_cell.angle_alpha   90.00
_cell.angle_beta   90.00
_cell.angle_gamma   90.00
#
_symmetry.space_group_name_H-M   'P 1'
#
loop_
_entity.id
_entity.type
_entity.pdbx_description
1 polymer ?
#
loop_
_entity_poly.entity_id
_entity_poly.type
_entity_poly.pdbx_seq_one_letter_code
_entity_poly.pdbx_strand_id
1 'polypeptide(L)'
;MKKKQKMKKKILIPLVSVGLIGAIVVPVAVISATRKSGSKIEEAEFKNINSENVFPKLENDDIYQCIRYNGNDFWLDKSIIDKVVRYVSSNLQTNADTFDFSYKWINKYTIIFDFVVKSGVETYSHQYKIEAKM
;
A
#
# COMPACT_ATOMS: atom_id res chain seq x y z
N MET A 1 11.78 68.69 14.03
CA MET A 1 10.38 68.21 14.13
C MET A 1 10.30 66.78 13.62
N LYS A 2 9.88 65.83 14.48
CA LYS A 2 9.94 64.38 14.25
C LYS A 2 8.64 63.87 13.58
N LYS A 3 8.78 63.13 12.48
CA LYS A 3 7.71 62.37 11.81
C LYS A 3 7.18 61.28 12.76
N LYS A 4 5.89 61.27 13.08
CA LYS A 4 5.23 60.14 13.76
C LYS A 4 4.60 59.21 12.72
N GLN A 5 5.20 58.04 12.55
CA GLN A 5 4.66 56.94 11.75
C GLN A 5 3.47 56.28 12.47
N LYS A 6 2.41 55.97 11.70
CA LYS A 6 1.22 55.23 12.13
C LYS A 6 1.61 53.79 12.48
N MET A 7 1.37 53.35 13.71
CA MET A 7 1.57 51.95 14.12
C MET A 7 0.43 51.08 13.56
N LYS A 8 0.80 50.04 12.81
CA LYS A 8 -0.11 48.99 12.33
C LYS A 8 -0.48 48.06 13.49
N LYS A 9 -1.78 47.81 13.67
CA LYS A 9 -2.33 46.85 14.65
C LYS A 9 -1.84 45.44 14.28
N LYS A 10 -1.10 44.79 15.19
CA LYS A 10 -0.72 43.37 15.07
C LYS A 10 -1.89 42.53 15.59
N ILE A 11 -2.50 41.73 14.72
CA ILE A 11 -3.53 40.77 15.10
C ILE A 11 -2.82 39.56 15.69
N LEU A 12 -3.01 39.36 16.99
CA LEU A 12 -2.60 38.20 17.76
C LEU A 12 -3.64 37.11 17.51
N ILE A 13 -3.33 36.13 16.66
CA ILE A 13 -4.22 34.99 16.40
C ILE A 13 -3.92 33.92 17.48
N PRO A 14 -4.89 33.56 18.34
CA PRO A 14 -4.72 32.49 19.30
C PRO A 14 -4.95 31.12 18.63
N LEU A 15 -4.08 30.18 19.01
CA LEU A 15 -4.14 28.73 18.86
C LEU A 15 -5.48 28.14 18.37
N VAL A 16 -5.44 27.49 17.21
CA VAL A 16 -6.28 26.31 16.95
C VAL A 16 -5.34 25.13 16.78
N SER A 17 -5.43 24.23 17.75
CA SER A 17 -4.69 22.99 17.90
C SER A 17 -4.63 22.20 16.59
N VAL A 18 -3.44 22.11 15.99
CA VAL A 18 -3.14 21.08 15.00
C VAL A 18 -3.04 19.78 15.79
N GLY A 19 -4.14 19.05 15.83
CA GLY A 19 -4.17 17.69 16.35
C GLY A 19 -3.10 16.87 15.60
N LEU A 20 -2.17 16.33 16.36
CA LEU A 20 -1.20 15.33 15.94
C LEU A 20 -1.94 14.16 15.29
N ILE A 21 -2.08 14.17 13.96
CA ILE A 21 -2.22 12.93 13.22
C ILE A 21 -0.81 12.36 13.16
N GLY A 22 -0.43 11.63 14.21
CA GLY A 22 0.77 10.81 14.17
C GLY A 22 0.58 9.81 13.05
N ALA A 23 1.17 10.07 11.89
CA ALA A 23 1.38 9.02 10.91
C ALA A 23 2.19 7.95 11.64
N ILE A 24 1.61 6.78 11.85
CA ILE A 24 2.39 5.61 12.23
C ILE A 24 3.21 5.30 10.97
N VAL A 25 4.39 5.91 10.88
CA VAL A 25 5.42 5.51 9.95
C VAL A 25 5.89 4.18 10.48
N VAL A 26 5.28 3.08 10.03
CA VAL A 26 5.85 1.76 10.28
C VAL A 26 7.19 1.78 9.54
N PRO A 27 8.34 1.66 10.23
CA PRO A 27 9.60 1.57 9.53
C PRO A 27 9.57 0.26 8.73
N VAL A 28 9.45 0.36 7.40
CA VAL A 28 9.73 -0.76 6.51
C VAL A 28 11.23 -1.01 6.64
N ALA A 29 11.58 -2.00 7.44
CA ALA A 29 12.96 -2.39 7.69
C ALA A 29 13.60 -2.82 6.36
N VAL A 30 14.40 -1.93 5.78
CA VAL A 30 15.35 -2.28 4.72
C VAL A 30 16.54 -2.91 5.43
N ILE A 31 16.54 -4.24 5.55
CA ILE A 31 17.69 -4.96 6.11
C ILE A 31 18.74 -5.09 5.01
N SER A 32 19.62 -4.09 4.92
CA SER A 32 20.95 -4.29 4.35
C SER A 32 21.81 -4.93 5.44
N ALA A 33 21.90 -6.26 5.44
CA ALA A 33 22.65 -7.01 6.44
C ALA A 33 24.17 -6.85 6.24
N THR A 34 24.81 -5.97 7.01
CA THR A 34 26.26 -6.00 7.22
C THR A 34 26.60 -6.88 8.43
N ARG A 35 26.97 -8.12 8.10
CA ARG A 35 27.70 -9.16 8.87
C ARG A 35 28.35 -8.72 10.21
N LYS A 36 27.99 -9.37 11.33
CA LYS A 36 28.85 -10.32 12.09
C LYS A 36 28.28 -10.74 13.46
N SER A 37 28.28 -12.07 13.64
CA SER A 37 28.59 -12.80 14.87
C SER A 37 27.56 -12.83 16.01
N GLY A 38 26.89 -13.99 16.13
CA GLY A 38 26.87 -14.69 17.41
C GLY A 38 25.60 -14.59 18.24
N SER A 39 24.42 -14.75 17.63
CA SER A 39 23.19 -15.26 18.26
C SER A 39 22.22 -15.52 17.11
N LYS A 40 21.84 -16.78 16.87
CA LYS A 40 20.87 -17.13 15.83
C LYS A 40 19.52 -16.53 16.22
N ILE A 41 19.27 -15.32 15.74
CA ILE A 41 17.91 -14.80 15.60
C ILE A 41 17.31 -15.72 14.54
N GLU A 42 16.46 -16.63 14.97
CA GLU A 42 15.62 -17.41 14.08
C GLU A 42 14.88 -16.39 13.22
N GLU A 43 15.28 -16.35 11.93
CA GLU A 43 14.43 -15.85 10.87
C GLU A 43 13.05 -16.44 11.16
N ALA A 44 12.06 -15.59 11.45
CA ALA A 44 10.70 -16.03 11.40
C ALA A 44 10.49 -16.46 9.95
N GLU A 45 10.71 -17.75 9.71
CA GLU A 45 10.33 -18.42 8.48
C GLU A 45 8.90 -17.97 8.25
N PHE A 46 8.69 -17.19 7.18
CA PHE A 46 7.39 -17.05 6.59
C PHE A 46 7.01 -18.48 6.20
N LYS A 47 6.41 -19.22 7.15
CA LYS A 47 5.82 -20.50 6.85
C LYS A 47 4.88 -20.19 5.70
N ASN A 48 5.23 -20.76 4.57
CA ASN A 48 4.41 -20.83 3.38
C ASN A 48 3.20 -21.69 3.77
N ILE A 49 2.27 -21.10 4.54
CA ILE A 49 1.02 -21.74 4.93
C ILE A 49 0.16 -21.68 3.68
N ASN A 50 0.39 -22.62 2.75
CA ASN A 50 -0.39 -22.89 1.52
C ASN A 50 -1.29 -21.72 1.05
N SER A 51 -0.68 -20.56 0.76
CA SER A 51 -1.43 -19.36 0.35
C SER A 51 -1.94 -19.48 -1.08
N GLU A 52 -1.43 -20.44 -1.84
CA GLU A 52 -1.79 -20.74 -3.23
C GLU A 52 -3.27 -21.10 -3.41
N ASN A 53 -3.94 -21.59 -2.36
CA ASN A 53 -5.36 -21.95 -2.43
C ASN A 53 -6.30 -20.92 -1.79
N VAL A 54 -5.79 -19.94 -1.04
CA VAL A 54 -6.63 -18.93 -0.36
C VAL A 54 -6.93 -17.75 -1.28
N PHE A 55 -5.90 -17.29 -1.98
CA PHE A 55 -5.95 -16.12 -2.83
C PHE A 55 -6.25 -16.52 -4.28
N PRO A 56 -7.20 -15.84 -4.96
CA PRO A 56 -7.55 -16.18 -6.33
C PRO A 56 -6.41 -15.82 -7.29
N LYS A 57 -6.31 -16.53 -8.41
CA LYS A 57 -5.43 -16.09 -9.51
C LYS A 57 -6.03 -14.86 -10.20
N LEU A 58 -5.19 -13.86 -10.47
CA LEU A 58 -5.57 -12.67 -11.25
C LEU A 58 -5.43 -12.97 -12.74
N GLU A 59 -6.41 -13.68 -13.31
CA GLU A 59 -6.50 -13.94 -14.76
C GLU A 59 -7.67 -13.16 -15.41
N ASN A 60 -8.28 -12.23 -14.68
CA ASN A 60 -9.51 -11.57 -15.12
C ASN A 60 -9.24 -10.53 -16.23
N ASP A 61 -9.85 -10.75 -17.40
CA ASP A 61 -9.89 -9.82 -18.54
C ASP A 61 -10.31 -8.39 -18.15
N ASP A 62 -11.12 -8.23 -17.10
CA ASP A 62 -11.54 -6.94 -16.57
C ASP A 62 -10.41 -6.11 -15.95
N ILE A 63 -9.32 -6.76 -15.52
CA ILE A 63 -8.11 -6.09 -15.02
C ILE A 63 -7.35 -5.47 -16.20
N TYR A 64 -7.30 -6.15 -17.35
CA TYR A 64 -6.69 -5.62 -18.57
C TYR A 64 -7.44 -4.39 -19.12
N GLN A 65 -8.75 -4.28 -18.89
CA GLN A 65 -9.51 -3.06 -19.23
C GLN A 65 -9.04 -1.80 -18.46
N CYS A 66 -8.24 -1.97 -17.41
CA CYS A 66 -7.63 -0.85 -16.70
C CYS A 66 -6.37 -0.34 -17.41
N ILE A 67 -5.91 -0.98 -18.48
CA ILE A 67 -4.82 -0.45 -19.31
C ILE A 67 -5.43 0.61 -20.24
N ARG A 68 -4.90 1.83 -20.17
CA ARG A 68 -5.24 2.94 -21.06
C ARG A 68 -4.19 3.07 -22.15
N TYR A 69 -4.62 3.51 -23.31
CA TYR A 69 -3.77 3.76 -24.47
C TYR A 69 -4.23 5.04 -25.18
N ASN A 70 -3.27 5.86 -25.61
CA ASN A 70 -3.55 7.13 -26.30
C ASN A 70 -2.92 7.23 -27.71
N GLY A 71 -2.45 6.11 -28.27
CA GLY A 71 -1.75 6.09 -29.57
C GLY A 71 -0.22 6.02 -29.43
N ASN A 72 0.36 6.69 -28.44
CA ASN A 72 1.82 6.78 -28.28
C ASN A 72 2.34 6.17 -26.97
N ASP A 73 1.46 5.96 -25.99
CA ASP A 73 1.82 5.50 -24.66
C ASP A 73 0.65 4.72 -24.04
N PHE A 74 0.99 3.88 -23.07
CA PHE A 74 0.02 3.13 -22.28
C PHE A 74 0.27 3.31 -20.79
N TRP A 75 -0.73 3.12 -19.96
CA TRP A 75 -0.56 3.18 -18.50
C TRP A 75 -1.69 2.45 -17.80
N LEU A 76 -1.46 2.09 -16.54
CA LEU A 76 -2.51 1.54 -15.69
C LEU A 76 -3.37 2.67 -15.12
N ASP A 77 -4.68 2.57 -15.34
CA ASP A 77 -5.69 3.43 -14.74
C ASP A 77 -5.77 3.18 -13.23
N LYS A 78 -6.00 4.24 -12.44
CA LYS A 78 -6.10 4.13 -10.97
C LYS A 78 -7.28 3.25 -10.53
N SER A 79 -8.30 3.09 -11.37
CA SER A 79 -9.43 2.17 -11.12
C SER A 79 -9.00 0.71 -10.98
N ILE A 80 -7.77 0.35 -11.40
CA ILE A 80 -7.22 -0.98 -11.17
C ILE A 80 -7.18 -1.36 -9.69
N ILE A 81 -6.99 -0.38 -8.81
CA ILE A 81 -6.95 -0.63 -7.36
C ILE A 81 -8.29 -1.17 -6.88
N ASP A 82 -9.40 -0.47 -7.17
CA ASP A 82 -10.73 -0.92 -6.76
C ASP A 82 -11.08 -2.27 -7.41
N LYS A 83 -10.79 -2.43 -8.71
CA LYS A 83 -11.08 -3.68 -9.42
C LYS A 83 -10.35 -4.88 -8.81
N VAL A 84 -9.05 -4.76 -8.56
CA VAL A 84 -8.23 -5.86 -8.03
C VAL A 84 -8.65 -6.18 -6.61
N VAL A 85 -8.80 -5.17 -5.75
CA VAL A 85 -9.22 -5.37 -4.35
C VAL A 85 -10.58 -6.05 -4.27
N ARG A 86 -11.55 -5.57 -5.06
CA ARG A 86 -12.90 -6.15 -5.12
C ARG A 86 -12.88 -7.58 -5.66
N TYR A 87 -12.10 -7.85 -6.70
CA TYR A 87 -11.97 -9.18 -7.26
C TYR A 87 -11.35 -10.15 -6.24
N VAL A 88 -10.24 -9.76 -5.60
CA VAL A 88 -9.57 -10.58 -4.60
C VAL A 88 -10.51 -10.87 -3.43
N SER A 89 -11.13 -9.85 -2.83
CA SER A 89 -12.02 -10.03 -1.68
C SER A 89 -13.25 -10.87 -1.99
N SER A 90 -13.81 -10.76 -3.20
CA SER A 90 -15.00 -11.52 -3.61
C SER A 90 -14.70 -12.98 -3.97
N ASN A 91 -13.43 -13.33 -4.25
CA ASN A 91 -13.03 -14.65 -4.73
C ASN A 91 -12.04 -15.35 -3.79
N LEU A 92 -11.92 -14.87 -2.53
CA LEU A 92 -11.21 -15.58 -1.49
C LEU A 92 -11.85 -16.95 -1.27
N GLN A 93 -11.01 -17.99 -1.18
CA GLN A 93 -11.46 -19.36 -0.93
C GLN A 93 -11.55 -19.68 0.56
N THR A 94 -11.51 -18.66 1.42
CA THR A 94 -11.62 -18.80 2.87
C THR A 94 -12.55 -17.74 3.44
N ASN A 95 -13.14 -18.03 4.60
CA ASN A 95 -13.89 -17.04 5.36
C ASN A 95 -12.89 -16.14 6.10
N ALA A 96 -12.77 -14.90 5.65
CA ALA A 96 -11.87 -13.93 6.25
C ALA A 96 -12.54 -13.24 7.46
N ASP A 97 -11.91 -13.30 8.62
CA ASP A 97 -12.25 -12.45 9.77
C ASP A 97 -11.75 -11.02 9.53
N THR A 98 -10.54 -10.91 8.97
CA THR A 98 -9.96 -9.64 8.54
C THR A 98 -9.39 -9.74 7.14
N PHE A 99 -9.58 -8.67 6.38
CA PHE A 99 -9.07 -8.50 5.04
C PHE A 99 -8.36 -7.15 4.95
N ASP A 100 -7.03 -7.19 4.94
CA ASP A 100 -6.18 -6.02 4.84
C ASP A 100 -5.47 -6.03 3.48
N PHE A 101 -5.29 -4.84 2.91
CA PHE A 101 -4.50 -4.69 1.69
C PHE A 101 -3.70 -3.39 1.69
N SER A 102 -2.61 -3.40 0.95
CA SER A 102 -1.85 -2.20 0.60
C SER A 102 -1.39 -2.27 -0.85
N TYR A 103 -1.02 -1.14 -1.43
CA TYR A 103 -0.51 -1.11 -2.80
C TYR A 103 0.59 -0.06 -2.97
N LYS A 104 1.46 -0.29 -3.95
CA LYS A 104 2.53 0.62 -4.31
C LYS A 104 2.68 0.70 -5.82
N TRP A 105 2.59 1.93 -6.34
CA TRP A 105 2.98 2.24 -7.71
C TRP A 105 4.51 2.22 -7.81
N ILE A 106 5.04 1.35 -8.66
CA ILE A 106 6.48 1.33 -8.99
C ILE A 106 6.76 2.32 -10.10
N ASN A 107 5.88 2.36 -11.10
CA ASN A 107 5.85 3.34 -12.19
C ASN A 107 4.42 3.35 -12.78
N LYS A 108 4.18 4.11 -13.85
CA LYS A 108 2.84 4.20 -14.49
C LYS A 108 2.36 2.89 -15.16
N TYR A 109 3.24 1.91 -15.31
CA TYR A 109 2.98 0.61 -15.93
C TYR A 109 2.90 -0.53 -14.92
N THR A 110 3.34 -0.32 -13.68
CA THR A 110 3.52 -1.41 -12.71
C THR A 110 3.03 -1.00 -11.33
N ILE A 111 2.16 -1.84 -10.78
CA ILE A 111 1.65 -1.74 -9.41
C ILE A 111 1.86 -3.07 -8.70
N ILE A 112 2.21 -2.99 -7.42
CA ILE A 112 2.28 -4.14 -6.52
C ILE A 112 1.14 -4.02 -5.50
N PHE A 113 0.44 -5.12 -5.26
CA PHE A 113 -0.55 -5.25 -4.21
C PHE A 113 -0.09 -6.29 -3.21
N ASP A 114 -0.18 -5.95 -1.93
CA ASP A 114 0.07 -6.87 -0.82
C ASP A 114 -1.24 -7.07 -0.06
N PHE A 115 -1.70 -8.32 0.01
CA PHE A 115 -2.90 -8.70 0.74
C PHE A 115 -2.53 -9.53 1.96
N VAL A 116 -3.27 -9.31 3.05
CA VAL A 116 -3.17 -10.08 4.28
C VAL A 116 -4.58 -10.43 4.74
N VAL A 117 -4.84 -11.72 4.94
CA VAL A 117 -6.11 -12.26 5.41
C VAL A 117 -5.90 -13.03 6.68
N LYS A 118 -6.76 -12.81 7.68
CA LYS A 118 -6.80 -13.65 8.88
C LYS A 118 -8.07 -14.46 8.92
N SER A 119 -7.95 -15.73 9.29
CA SER A 119 -9.04 -16.67 9.48
C SER A 119 -8.74 -17.49 10.74
N GLY A 120 -9.38 -17.14 11.85
CA GLY A 120 -9.09 -17.67 13.17
C GLY A 120 -7.66 -17.33 13.60
N VAL A 121 -6.84 -18.37 13.81
CA VAL A 121 -5.43 -18.24 14.21
C VAL A 121 -4.48 -18.17 13.01
N GLU A 122 -4.98 -18.39 11.80
CA GLU A 122 -4.16 -18.44 10.59
C GLU A 122 -4.10 -17.07 9.93
N THR A 123 -2.91 -16.73 9.43
CA THR A 123 -2.68 -15.52 8.65
C THR A 123 -2.10 -15.92 7.30
N TYR A 124 -2.77 -15.49 6.25
CA TYR A 124 -2.39 -15.71 4.87
C TYR A 124 -1.95 -14.39 4.26
N SER A 125 -0.84 -14.38 3.53
CA SER A 125 -0.40 -13.22 2.77
C SER A 125 -0.13 -13.60 1.32
N HIS A 126 -0.37 -12.66 0.43
CA HIS A 126 -0.07 -12.82 -0.99
C HIS A 126 0.23 -11.48 -1.63
N GLN A 127 1.21 -11.49 -2.54
CA GLN A 127 1.60 -10.32 -3.31
C GLN A 127 1.26 -10.54 -4.78
N TYR A 128 0.54 -9.60 -5.36
CA TYR A 128 0.33 -9.54 -6.80
C TYR A 128 1.15 -8.42 -7.41
N LYS A 129 1.78 -8.73 -8.54
CA LYS A 129 2.44 -7.73 -9.39
C LYS A 129 1.64 -7.62 -10.68
N ILE A 130 1.10 -6.44 -10.95
CA ILE A 130 0.38 -6.18 -12.20
C ILE A 130 1.21 -5.24 -13.05
N GLU A 131 1.43 -5.67 -14.28
CA GLU A 131 2.21 -4.95 -15.28
C GLU A 131 1.36 -4.76 -16.52
N ALA A 132 1.21 -3.50 -16.95
CA ALA A 132 0.76 -3.24 -18.31
C ALA A 132 1.86 -3.72 -19.27
N LYS A 133 1.56 -4.75 -20.06
CA LYS A 133 2.40 -5.23 -21.15
C LYS A 133 1.58 -5.19 -22.43
N MET A 134 2.23 -4.75 -23.52
CA MET A 134 1.69 -4.91 -24.88
C MET A 134 2.05 -6.30 -25.40
#